data_AF-A0A2P5I9Y1-F1
#
_entry.id   AF-A0A2P5I9Y1-F1
#
_cell.length_a   1.000
_cell.length_b   1.000
_cell.length_c   1.000
_cell.angle_alpha   90.00
_cell.angle_beta   90.00
_cell.angle_gamma   90.00
#
_symmetry.space_group_name_H-M   'P 1'
#
loop_
_entity.id
_entity.type
_entity.pdbx_description
1 polymer ?
#
loop_
_entity_poly.entity_id
_entity_poly.type
_entity_poly.pdbx_seq_one_letter_code
_entity_poly.pdbx_strand_id
1 'polypeptide(L)'
;MHQFFSSPFYNFELTRILGTTGSGGCDVADFLEAVGEIKKHDPESWYRAWWKQAARASQAATDASCHGLAPLAKAAYLRAANYYRAAPYMLSNLDRRVLKCSELSAEHFEKATHFMEGRVLSVAFHFNNIEFPGRLFLPPEAKRLRNEQKTPLLINCGGADSTMEELYFVYGMVGPELGYAVLNFDGPGQGLTLKRDGIAMRPDYEKVLACVLDRIWALDKERPDCNLDLDRVCVAGISMGGYIALRTAAAEPTRVSACISADPLYDMWELAMTRLPGWYVHKTSRRRPGIQEILTAMAG
;
A
#
# COMPACT_ATOMS: atom_id res chain seq x y z
N MET A 1 0.14 24.10 -4.56
CA MET A 1 -0.64 22.90 -4.93
C MET A 1 -2.07 23.35 -5.19
N HIS A 2 -2.73 22.88 -6.25
CA HIS A 2 -4.14 23.22 -6.53
C HIS A 2 -5.03 22.73 -5.38
N GLN A 3 -6.09 23.48 -5.06
CA GLN A 3 -7.05 23.12 -4.02
C GLN A 3 -8.44 22.88 -4.64
N PHE A 4 -8.92 21.63 -4.55
CA PHE A 4 -10.25 21.22 -5.00
C PHE A 4 -11.33 21.59 -3.98
N PHE A 5 -11.03 21.43 -2.69
CA PHE A 5 -11.94 21.76 -1.59
C PHE A 5 -11.19 22.49 -0.49
N SER A 6 -11.90 23.33 0.27
CA SER A 6 -11.34 24.01 1.44
C SER A 6 -11.05 23.07 2.62
N SER A 7 -11.61 21.85 2.61
CA SER A 7 -11.34 20.83 3.62
C SER A 7 -9.98 20.18 3.34
N PRO A 8 -8.98 20.29 4.24
CA PRO A 8 -7.64 19.74 3.99
C PRO A 8 -7.65 18.23 3.75
N PHE A 9 -8.46 17.47 4.48
CA PHE A 9 -8.53 16.02 4.36
C PHE A 9 -9.13 15.58 3.01
N TYR A 10 -10.22 16.22 2.57
CA TYR A 10 -10.80 15.96 1.25
C TYR A 10 -9.80 16.32 0.14
N ASN A 11 -9.14 17.47 0.27
CA ASN A 11 -8.17 17.91 -0.72
C ASN A 11 -6.97 16.96 -0.81
N PHE A 12 -6.49 16.47 0.33
CA PHE A 12 -5.42 15.48 0.39
C PHE A 12 -5.81 14.18 -0.32
N GLU A 13 -6.97 13.59 0.01
CA GLU A 13 -7.41 12.34 -0.60
C GLU A 13 -7.67 12.50 -2.11
N LEU A 14 -8.21 13.63 -2.56
CA LEU A 14 -8.34 13.91 -4.00
C LEU A 14 -6.98 14.01 -4.68
N THR A 15 -6.03 14.70 -4.07
CA THR A 15 -4.66 14.82 -4.60
C THR A 15 -3.98 13.46 -4.67
N ARG A 16 -4.17 12.61 -3.64
CA ARG A 16 -3.68 11.24 -3.58
C ARG A 16 -4.22 10.40 -4.72
N ILE A 17 -5.52 10.47 -5.02
CA ILE A 17 -6.14 9.75 -6.14
C ILE A 17 -5.62 10.27 -7.49
N LEU A 18 -5.65 11.60 -7.70
CA LEU A 18 -5.16 12.23 -8.93
C LEU A 18 -3.68 11.93 -9.19
N GLY A 19 -2.87 11.86 -8.13
CA GLY A 19 -1.45 11.52 -8.22
C GLY A 19 -1.19 10.15 -8.85
N THR A 20 -2.16 9.23 -8.80
CA THR A 20 -2.03 7.89 -9.41
C THR A 20 -2.31 7.87 -10.92
N THR A 21 -2.69 9.00 -11.54
CA THR A 21 -2.97 9.04 -12.99
C THR A 21 -1.77 8.62 -13.83
N GLY A 22 -0.56 9.05 -13.48
CA GLY A 22 0.66 8.67 -14.21
C GLY A 22 1.00 7.17 -14.13
N SER A 23 0.45 6.47 -13.13
CA SER A 23 0.60 5.02 -12.94
C SER A 23 -0.67 4.22 -13.27
N GLY A 24 -1.67 4.85 -13.89
CA GLY A 24 -2.90 4.20 -14.34
C GLY A 24 -3.94 3.92 -13.25
N GLY A 25 -3.78 4.47 -12.05
CA GLY A 25 -4.75 4.33 -10.95
C GLY A 25 -5.94 5.28 -11.03
N CYS A 26 -5.88 6.28 -11.92
CA CYS A 26 -6.94 7.28 -12.08
C CYS A 26 -6.98 7.82 -13.51
N ASP A 27 -8.18 8.05 -14.04
CA ASP A 27 -8.43 8.82 -15.26
C ASP A 27 -8.91 10.23 -14.90
N VAL A 28 -8.46 11.23 -15.65
CA VAL A 28 -8.76 12.64 -15.34
C VAL A 28 -10.24 12.96 -15.54
N ALA A 29 -10.91 12.34 -16.51
CA ALA A 29 -12.34 12.57 -16.75
C ALA A 29 -13.18 11.93 -15.62
N ASP A 30 -12.87 10.69 -15.24
CA ASP A 30 -13.49 10.02 -14.09
C ASP A 30 -13.33 10.87 -12.81
N PHE A 31 -12.12 11.40 -12.60
CA PHE A 31 -11.79 12.26 -11.46
C PHE A 31 -12.63 13.54 -11.44
N LEU A 32 -12.67 14.28 -12.56
CA LEU A 32 -13.42 15.53 -12.64
C LEU A 32 -14.93 15.29 -12.48
N GLU A 33 -15.46 14.19 -13.02
CA GLU A 33 -16.85 13.79 -12.83
C GLU A 33 -17.15 13.50 -11.35
N ALA A 34 -16.29 12.71 -10.68
CA ALA A 34 -16.44 12.44 -9.24
C ALA A 34 -16.38 13.73 -8.41
N VAL A 35 -15.40 14.59 -8.67
CA VAL A 35 -15.25 15.89 -7.96
C VAL A 35 -16.48 16.77 -8.13
N GLY A 36 -17.10 16.77 -9.31
CA GLY A 36 -18.34 17.53 -9.57
C GLY A 36 -19.56 17.06 -8.77
N GLU A 37 -19.57 15.80 -8.29
CA GLU A 37 -20.66 15.23 -7.49
C GLU A 37 -20.44 15.35 -5.97
N ILE A 38 -19.20 15.63 -5.54
CA ILE A 38 -18.84 15.70 -4.12
C ILE A 38 -19.33 17.02 -3.51
N LYS A 39 -20.15 16.90 -2.47
CA LYS A 39 -20.62 18.02 -1.68
C LYS A 39 -19.66 18.29 -0.52
N LYS A 40 -19.48 19.57 -0.21
CA LYS A 40 -18.61 20.02 0.87
C LYS A 40 -19.05 19.42 2.21
N HIS A 41 -18.12 18.78 2.93
CA HIS A 41 -18.33 18.15 4.23
C HIS A 41 -19.41 17.03 4.25
N ASP A 42 -19.64 16.36 3.12
CA ASP A 42 -20.59 15.26 3.01
C ASP A 42 -19.86 13.94 2.66
N PRO A 43 -19.57 13.08 3.66
CA PRO A 43 -18.95 11.78 3.44
C PRO A 43 -19.72 10.84 2.53
N GLU A 44 -21.05 10.95 2.50
CA GLU A 44 -21.89 10.10 1.67
C GLU A 44 -21.82 10.50 0.19
N SER A 45 -21.72 11.80 -0.09
CA SER A 45 -21.46 12.27 -1.46
C SER A 45 -20.11 11.81 -1.99
N TRP A 46 -19.07 11.81 -1.14
CA TRP A 46 -17.76 11.24 -1.46
C TRP A 46 -17.87 9.75 -1.81
N TYR A 47 -18.47 8.98 -0.91
CA TYR A 47 -18.64 7.55 -1.10
C TYR A 47 -19.38 7.24 -2.39
N ARG A 48 -20.51 7.89 -2.66
CA ARG A 48 -21.29 7.65 -3.88
C ARG A 48 -20.53 8.01 -5.15
N ALA A 49 -19.84 9.15 -5.17
CA ALA A 49 -19.08 9.61 -6.34
C ALA A 49 -17.99 8.60 -6.71
N TRP A 50 -17.17 8.16 -5.75
CA TRP A 50 -16.10 7.20 -6.00
C TRP A 50 -16.61 5.78 -6.23
N TRP A 51 -17.67 5.36 -5.53
CA TRP A 51 -18.33 4.08 -5.80
C TRP A 51 -18.86 4.01 -7.24
N LYS A 52 -19.48 5.10 -7.73
CA LYS A 52 -19.96 5.21 -9.12
C LYS A 52 -18.81 5.02 -10.11
N GLN A 53 -17.68 5.71 -9.92
CA GLN A 53 -16.52 5.55 -10.81
C GLN A 53 -15.92 4.14 -10.72
N ALA A 54 -15.83 3.56 -9.52
CA ALA A 54 -15.36 2.20 -9.32
C ALA A 54 -16.21 1.17 -10.07
N ALA A 55 -17.55 1.28 -9.95
CA ALA A 55 -18.49 0.40 -10.64
C ALA A 55 -18.41 0.53 -12.17
N ARG A 56 -18.28 1.76 -12.70
CA ARG A 56 -18.10 2.00 -14.14
C ARG A 56 -16.79 1.39 -14.66
N ALA A 57 -15.69 1.61 -13.94
CA ALA A 57 -14.40 1.04 -14.30
C ALA A 57 -14.42 -0.50 -14.23
N SER A 58 -15.09 -1.06 -13.21
CA SER A 58 -15.28 -2.52 -13.06
C SER A 58 -16.04 -3.13 -14.24
N GLN A 59 -17.13 -2.49 -14.67
CA GLN A 59 -17.89 -2.94 -15.85
C GLN A 59 -17.03 -2.87 -17.12
N ALA A 60 -16.36 -1.74 -17.35
CA ALA A 60 -15.48 -1.58 -18.51
C ALA A 60 -14.34 -2.61 -18.53
N ALA A 61 -13.80 -2.95 -17.36
CA ALA A 61 -12.77 -3.99 -17.22
C ALA A 61 -13.30 -5.37 -17.58
N THR A 62 -14.50 -5.70 -17.12
CA THR A 62 -15.18 -6.96 -17.43
C THR A 62 -15.47 -7.06 -18.92
N ASP A 63 -16.03 -6.01 -19.53
CA ASP A 63 -16.34 -5.97 -20.96
C ASP A 63 -15.06 -6.13 -21.80
N ALA A 64 -14.00 -5.39 -21.49
CA ALA A 64 -12.72 -5.51 -22.18
C ALA A 64 -12.10 -6.92 -22.03
N SER A 65 -12.19 -7.50 -20.84
CA SER A 65 -11.73 -8.86 -20.57
C SER A 65 -12.48 -9.90 -21.40
N CYS A 66 -13.82 -9.81 -21.47
CA CYS A 66 -14.66 -10.71 -22.26
C CYS A 66 -14.37 -10.63 -23.77
N HIS A 67 -13.92 -9.48 -24.27
CA HIS A 67 -13.56 -9.28 -25.67
C HIS A 67 -12.06 -9.50 -25.97
N GLY A 68 -11.27 -9.97 -24.99
CA GLY A 68 -9.84 -10.24 -25.18
C GLY A 68 -8.96 -8.99 -25.32
N LEU A 69 -9.45 -7.82 -24.90
CA LEU A 69 -8.74 -6.54 -25.00
C LEU A 69 -7.85 -6.31 -23.76
N ALA A 70 -6.80 -7.12 -23.62
CA ALA A 70 -5.97 -7.18 -22.42
C ALA A 70 -5.45 -5.83 -21.89
N PRO A 71 -4.91 -4.91 -22.71
CA PRO A 71 -4.46 -3.60 -22.21
C PRO A 71 -5.58 -2.76 -21.61
N LEU A 72 -6.77 -2.81 -22.21
CA LEU A 72 -7.95 -2.07 -21.72
C LEU A 72 -8.50 -2.70 -20.44
N ALA A 73 -8.54 -4.03 -20.37
CA ALA A 73 -8.93 -4.76 -19.17
C ALA A 73 -8.02 -4.42 -17.99
N LYS A 74 -6.70 -4.49 -18.17
CA LYS A 74 -5.71 -4.09 -17.14
C LYS A 74 -5.98 -2.69 -16.62
N ALA A 75 -6.04 -1.71 -17.54
CA ALA A 75 -6.18 -0.31 -17.18
C ALA A 75 -7.48 -0.05 -16.39
N ALA A 76 -8.59 -0.65 -16.82
CA ALA A 76 -9.87 -0.49 -16.14
C ALA A 76 -9.93 -1.23 -14.79
N TYR A 77 -9.33 -2.43 -14.67
CA TYR A 77 -9.23 -3.13 -13.39
C TYR A 77 -8.39 -2.36 -12.35
N LEU A 78 -7.27 -1.75 -12.77
CA LEU A 78 -6.44 -0.91 -11.89
C LEU A 78 -7.20 0.32 -11.39
N ARG A 79 -7.93 1.03 -12.27
CA ARG A 79 -8.79 2.15 -11.87
C ARG A 79 -9.89 1.69 -10.92
N ALA A 80 -10.58 0.59 -11.23
CA ALA A 80 -11.63 0.05 -10.37
C ALA A 80 -11.10 -0.28 -8.97
N ALA A 81 -9.94 -0.95 -8.89
CA ALA A 81 -9.30 -1.27 -7.62
C ALA A 81 -9.04 0.01 -6.79
N ASN A 82 -8.41 1.00 -7.40
CA ASN A 82 -8.06 2.25 -6.73
C ASN A 82 -9.30 3.06 -6.29
N TYR A 83 -10.35 3.08 -7.11
CA TYR A 83 -11.59 3.80 -6.79
C TYR A 83 -12.41 3.10 -5.71
N TYR A 84 -12.44 1.75 -5.70
CA TYR A 84 -13.04 1.01 -4.58
C TYR A 84 -12.28 1.28 -3.28
N ARG A 85 -10.93 1.25 -3.29
CA ARG A 85 -10.12 1.67 -2.15
C ARG A 85 -10.45 3.09 -1.69
N ALA A 86 -10.70 4.01 -2.63
CA ALA A 86 -10.95 5.41 -2.35
C ALA A 86 -12.35 5.74 -1.79
N ALA A 87 -13.37 4.97 -2.20
CA ALA A 87 -14.75 5.25 -1.87
C ALA A 87 -15.06 5.40 -0.36
N PRO A 88 -14.53 4.56 0.54
CA PRO A 88 -14.90 4.63 1.95
C PRO A 88 -14.06 5.62 2.79
N TYR A 89 -13.11 6.37 2.23
CA TYR A 89 -12.15 7.16 3.06
C TYR A 89 -12.76 8.18 4.01
N MET A 90 -13.92 8.73 3.65
CA MET A 90 -14.60 9.72 4.49
C MET A 90 -15.55 9.07 5.52
N LEU A 91 -15.73 7.75 5.46
CA LEU A 91 -16.59 7.00 6.37
C LEU A 91 -15.84 6.63 7.66
N SER A 92 -16.60 6.25 8.68
CA SER A 92 -16.03 5.64 9.88
C SER A 92 -15.38 4.29 9.52
N ASN A 93 -14.24 3.97 10.14
CA ASN A 93 -13.61 2.65 10.02
C ASN A 93 -14.51 1.48 10.49
N LEU A 94 -15.55 1.78 11.28
CA LEU A 94 -16.55 0.80 11.72
C LEU A 94 -17.67 0.57 10.70
N ASP A 95 -17.71 1.35 9.61
CA ASP A 95 -18.71 1.19 8.56
C ASP A 95 -18.43 -0.09 7.76
N ARG A 96 -19.44 -0.96 7.65
CA ARG A 96 -19.35 -2.22 6.90
C ARG A 96 -18.92 -2.05 5.44
N ARG A 97 -19.15 -0.87 4.84
CA ARG A 97 -18.73 -0.55 3.47
C ARG A 97 -17.21 -0.51 3.32
N VAL A 98 -16.46 -0.20 4.38
CA VAL A 98 -14.99 -0.16 4.37
C VAL A 98 -14.41 -1.51 4.01
N LEU A 99 -14.85 -2.59 4.68
CA LEU A 99 -14.39 -3.94 4.39
C LEU A 99 -14.79 -4.35 2.97
N LYS A 100 -16.07 -4.14 2.60
CA LYS A 100 -16.56 -4.51 1.26
C LYS A 100 -15.77 -3.83 0.13
N CYS A 101 -15.48 -2.54 0.29
CA CYS A 101 -14.66 -1.79 -0.66
C CYS A 101 -13.22 -2.29 -0.71
N SER A 102 -12.64 -2.68 0.42
CA SER A 102 -11.28 -3.20 0.48
C SER A 102 -11.16 -4.56 -0.20
N GLU A 103 -12.15 -5.45 -0.02
CA GLU A 103 -12.23 -6.74 -0.72
C GLU A 103 -12.38 -6.55 -2.23
N LEU A 104 -13.27 -5.64 -2.66
CA LEU A 104 -13.43 -5.31 -4.08
C LEU A 104 -12.16 -4.71 -4.68
N SER A 105 -11.45 -3.86 -3.94
CA SER A 105 -10.15 -3.32 -4.35
C SER A 105 -9.15 -4.45 -4.61
N ALA A 106 -8.97 -5.36 -3.64
CA ALA A 106 -8.06 -6.49 -3.76
C ALA A 106 -8.45 -7.44 -4.91
N GLU A 107 -9.74 -7.73 -5.07
CA GLU A 107 -10.26 -8.59 -6.15
C GLU A 107 -9.96 -7.99 -7.53
N HIS A 108 -10.22 -6.71 -7.73
CA HIS A 108 -9.98 -6.06 -9.04
C HIS A 108 -8.49 -5.90 -9.31
N PHE A 109 -7.69 -5.62 -8.29
CA PHE A 109 -6.24 -5.60 -8.43
C PHE A 109 -5.70 -6.97 -8.83
N GLU A 110 -6.19 -8.05 -8.21
CA GLU A 110 -5.83 -9.42 -8.57
C GLU A 110 -6.20 -9.74 -10.03
N LYS A 111 -7.37 -9.31 -10.51
CA LYS A 111 -7.71 -9.46 -11.93
C LYS A 111 -6.76 -8.67 -12.83
N ALA A 112 -6.30 -7.49 -12.41
CA ALA A 112 -5.34 -6.70 -13.18
C ALA A 112 -3.98 -7.39 -13.34
N THR A 113 -3.51 -8.14 -12.33
CA THR A 113 -2.18 -8.80 -12.37
C THR A 113 -2.06 -9.78 -13.54
N HIS A 114 -3.17 -10.44 -13.91
CA HIS A 114 -3.23 -11.40 -15.02
C HIS A 114 -2.96 -10.78 -16.39
N PHE A 115 -3.07 -9.45 -16.51
CA PHE A 115 -2.84 -8.70 -17.74
C PHE A 115 -1.54 -7.89 -17.70
N MET A 116 -0.74 -8.00 -16.62
CA MET A 116 0.56 -7.35 -16.53
C MET A 116 1.59 -8.07 -17.41
N GLU A 117 2.52 -7.30 -17.98
CA GLU A 117 3.57 -7.85 -18.85
C GLU A 117 4.63 -8.61 -18.05
N GLY A 118 5.05 -8.03 -16.92
CA GLY A 118 5.88 -8.70 -15.93
C GLY A 118 5.09 -9.72 -15.12
N ARG A 119 5.76 -10.79 -14.69
CA ARG A 119 5.13 -11.81 -13.83
C ARG A 119 4.86 -11.21 -12.45
N VAL A 120 3.67 -11.49 -11.91
CA VAL A 120 3.31 -11.15 -10.54
C VAL A 120 3.11 -12.44 -9.75
N LEU A 121 3.85 -12.58 -8.65
CA LEU A 121 3.76 -13.75 -7.79
C LEU A 121 3.06 -13.38 -6.49
N SER A 122 2.02 -14.13 -6.14
CA SER A 122 1.43 -14.08 -4.80
C SER A 122 2.34 -14.78 -3.81
N VAL A 123 2.65 -14.11 -2.71
CA VAL A 123 3.53 -14.59 -1.64
C VAL A 123 2.73 -14.57 -0.34
N ALA A 124 2.65 -15.71 0.34
CA ALA A 124 2.09 -15.78 1.69
C ALA A 124 3.24 -15.72 2.71
N PHE A 125 3.08 -14.87 3.72
CA PHE A 125 4.00 -14.76 4.84
C PHE A 125 3.35 -15.33 6.09
N HIS A 126 4.14 -16.04 6.89
CA HIS A 126 3.72 -16.66 8.12
C HIS A 126 4.61 -16.18 9.25
N PHE A 127 4.05 -15.39 10.16
CA PHE A 127 4.76 -14.82 11.28
C PHE A 127 4.01 -15.12 12.57
N ASN A 128 4.56 -16.00 13.42
CA ASN A 128 3.85 -16.61 14.55
C ASN A 128 2.51 -17.24 14.08
N ASN A 129 1.38 -16.79 14.63
CA ASN A 129 0.04 -17.26 14.28
C ASN A 129 -0.68 -16.31 13.29
N ILE A 130 0.08 -15.45 12.59
CA ILE A 130 -0.46 -14.47 11.64
C ILE A 130 -0.02 -14.88 10.24
N GLU A 131 -0.99 -15.00 9.34
CA GLU A 131 -0.77 -15.12 7.90
C GLU A 131 -1.11 -13.78 7.24
N PHE A 132 -0.27 -13.33 6.30
CA PHE A 132 -0.52 -12.09 5.58
C PHE A 132 -0.01 -12.13 4.13
N PRO A 133 -0.65 -11.38 3.21
CA PRO A 133 -0.39 -11.50 1.79
C PRO A 133 0.67 -10.51 1.30
N GLY A 134 1.36 -10.91 0.23
CA GLY A 134 2.21 -10.06 -0.58
C GLY A 134 2.15 -10.38 -2.06
N ARG A 135 2.64 -9.43 -2.87
CA ARG A 135 2.72 -9.51 -4.32
C ARG A 135 4.11 -9.05 -4.74
N LEU A 136 4.84 -9.98 -5.35
CA LEU A 136 6.17 -9.76 -5.93
C LEU A 136 6.01 -9.51 -7.43
N PHE A 137 6.21 -8.26 -7.84
CA PHE A 137 6.23 -7.84 -9.24
C PHE A 137 7.64 -8.03 -9.79
N LEU A 138 7.78 -8.84 -10.84
CA LEU A 138 9.05 -9.05 -11.52
C LEU A 138 9.11 -8.23 -12.81
N PRO A 139 10.27 -7.65 -13.16
CA PRO A 139 10.43 -6.97 -14.44
C PRO A 139 10.22 -7.95 -15.60
N PRO A 140 9.54 -7.53 -16.69
CA PRO A 140 9.52 -8.33 -17.91
C PRO A 140 10.95 -8.48 -18.46
N GLU A 141 11.19 -9.55 -19.20
CA GLU A 141 12.55 -9.91 -19.65
C GLU A 141 13.24 -8.76 -20.40
N ALA A 142 12.51 -8.05 -21.25
CA ALA A 142 13.01 -6.91 -22.02
C ALA A 142 13.40 -5.68 -21.18
N LYS A 143 12.95 -5.60 -19.92
CA LYS A 143 13.23 -4.48 -18.99
C LYS A 143 14.25 -4.83 -17.92
N ARG A 144 14.73 -6.08 -17.87
CA ARG A 144 15.82 -6.47 -16.96
C ARG A 144 17.06 -5.62 -17.22
N LEU A 145 17.75 -5.26 -16.14
CA LEU A 145 18.96 -4.44 -16.22
C LEU A 145 20.03 -5.14 -17.07
N ARG A 146 20.53 -4.44 -18.09
CA ARG A 146 21.50 -5.00 -19.04
C ARG A 146 22.82 -5.30 -18.32
N ASN A 147 23.41 -6.46 -18.62
CA ASN A 147 24.63 -6.99 -17.99
C ASN A 147 24.47 -7.43 -16.53
N GLU A 148 23.27 -7.37 -15.96
CA GLU A 148 23.02 -7.92 -14.63
C GLU A 148 22.51 -9.35 -14.72
N GLN A 149 23.19 -10.26 -14.02
CA GLN A 149 22.77 -11.66 -13.97
C GLN A 149 21.57 -11.87 -13.02
N LYS A 150 21.26 -10.92 -12.14
CA LYS A 150 20.21 -11.01 -11.11
C LYS A 150 19.44 -9.69 -11.00
N THR A 151 18.20 -9.75 -10.50
CA THR A 151 17.24 -8.65 -10.43
C THR A 151 17.23 -8.01 -9.02
N PRO A 152 17.63 -6.74 -8.85
CA PRO A 152 17.55 -6.04 -7.57
C PRO A 152 16.12 -5.98 -7.03
N LEU A 153 15.99 -5.97 -5.70
CA LEU A 153 14.70 -6.01 -5.02
C LEU A 153 14.43 -4.71 -4.26
N LEU A 154 13.22 -4.18 -4.43
CA LEU A 154 12.66 -3.15 -3.55
C LEU A 154 11.49 -3.74 -2.74
N ILE A 155 11.56 -3.64 -1.42
CA ILE A 155 10.47 -4.01 -0.51
C ILE A 155 9.75 -2.74 -0.06
N ASN A 156 8.47 -2.64 -0.41
CA ASN A 156 7.64 -1.49 -0.11
C ASN A 156 6.89 -1.67 1.22
N CYS A 157 7.30 -0.89 2.22
CA CYS A 157 6.70 -0.84 3.54
C CYS A 157 5.49 0.09 3.50
N GLY A 158 4.29 -0.48 3.68
CA GLY A 158 3.05 0.29 3.74
C GLY A 158 3.01 1.31 4.89
N GLY A 159 2.22 2.36 4.71
CA GLY A 159 1.84 3.31 5.75
C GLY A 159 0.71 2.81 6.64
N ALA A 160 0.06 3.74 7.35
CA ALA A 160 -1.00 3.42 8.32
C ALA A 160 -2.35 3.11 7.66
N ASP A 161 -2.61 3.71 6.50
CA ASP A 161 -3.89 3.63 5.78
C ASP A 161 -3.74 3.11 4.34
N SER A 162 -2.51 2.72 3.96
CA SER A 162 -2.22 2.17 2.64
C SER A 162 -2.66 0.71 2.55
N THR A 163 -2.79 0.24 1.31
CA THR A 163 -2.92 -1.19 1.02
C THR A 163 -1.86 -1.61 0.02
N MET A 164 -1.55 -2.90 -0.02
CA MET A 164 -0.64 -3.48 -1.00
C MET A 164 -1.01 -3.11 -2.45
N GLU A 165 -2.31 -3.03 -2.76
CA GLU A 165 -2.81 -2.63 -4.08
C GLU A 165 -2.52 -1.16 -4.38
N GLU A 166 -2.63 -0.28 -3.38
CA GLU A 166 -2.27 1.13 -3.55
C GLU A 166 -0.76 1.31 -3.79
N LEU A 167 0.04 0.56 -3.05
CA LEU A 167 1.50 0.59 -3.13
C LEU A 167 2.02 0.25 -4.54
N TYR A 168 1.20 -0.37 -5.39
CA TYR A 168 1.51 -0.56 -6.80
C TYR A 168 1.70 0.77 -7.53
N PHE A 169 0.85 1.76 -7.27
CA PHE A 169 0.93 3.06 -7.95
C PHE A 169 2.13 3.91 -7.52
N VAL A 170 2.81 3.52 -6.44
CA VAL A 170 4.02 4.19 -5.94
C VAL A 170 5.27 3.56 -6.57
N TYR A 171 5.57 2.31 -6.21
CA TYR A 171 6.78 1.62 -6.67
C TYR A 171 6.48 0.39 -7.54
N GLY A 172 5.36 -0.31 -7.32
CA GLY A 172 5.07 -1.58 -7.99
C GLY A 172 4.81 -1.47 -9.51
N MET A 173 4.41 -0.31 -10.00
CA MET A 173 4.24 -0.02 -11.43
C MET A 173 5.59 0.32 -12.06
N VAL A 174 6.33 1.29 -11.50
CA VAL A 174 7.54 1.84 -12.13
C VAL A 174 8.79 0.99 -11.90
N GLY A 175 8.89 0.28 -10.77
CA GLY A 175 10.06 -0.54 -10.43
C GLY A 175 10.34 -1.62 -11.48
N PRO A 176 9.36 -2.46 -11.85
CA PRO A 176 9.51 -3.45 -12.92
C PRO A 176 9.87 -2.82 -14.28
N GLU A 177 9.35 -1.63 -14.60
CA GLU A 177 9.70 -0.90 -15.82
C GLU A 177 11.16 -0.41 -15.84
N LEU A 178 11.74 -0.20 -14.66
CA LEU A 178 13.15 0.16 -14.45
C LEU A 178 14.05 -1.06 -14.21
N GLY A 179 13.51 -2.28 -14.28
CA GLY A 179 14.27 -3.52 -14.11
C GLY A 179 14.43 -4.01 -12.68
N TYR A 180 13.67 -3.47 -11.72
CA TYR A 180 13.65 -3.90 -10.31
C TYR A 180 12.48 -4.84 -10.04
N ALA A 181 12.72 -5.87 -9.22
CA ALA A 181 11.64 -6.58 -8.56
C ALA A 181 11.07 -5.70 -7.44
N VAL A 182 9.75 -5.72 -7.26
CA VAL A 182 9.09 -4.95 -6.20
C VAL A 182 8.19 -5.88 -5.39
N LEU A 183 8.36 -5.88 -4.07
CA LEU A 183 7.47 -6.57 -3.15
C LEU A 183 6.58 -5.55 -2.45
N ASN A 184 5.27 -5.68 -2.63
CA ASN A 184 4.28 -5.04 -1.77
C ASN A 184 3.64 -6.10 -0.88
N PHE A 185 3.28 -5.75 0.36
CA PHE A 185 2.59 -6.64 1.28
C PHE A 185 1.74 -5.84 2.27
N ASP A 186 0.75 -6.49 2.88
CA ASP A 186 -0.07 -5.91 3.95
C ASP A 186 0.17 -6.71 5.23
N GLY A 187 1.07 -6.26 6.11
CA GLY A 187 1.32 -6.96 7.37
C GLY A 187 0.30 -6.64 8.47
N PRO A 188 0.57 -7.04 9.72
CA PRO A 188 -0.24 -6.66 10.89
C PRO A 188 -0.57 -5.16 10.92
N GLY A 189 -1.85 -4.79 11.02
CA GLY A 189 -2.29 -3.40 11.05
C GLY A 189 -2.44 -2.73 9.69
N GLN A 190 -2.31 -3.47 8.58
CA GLN A 190 -2.39 -2.91 7.23
C GLN A 190 -3.41 -3.66 6.37
N GLY A 191 -3.93 -2.96 5.35
CA GLY A 191 -4.83 -3.51 4.33
C GLY A 191 -5.89 -4.48 4.84
N LEU A 192 -6.01 -5.63 4.17
CA LEU A 192 -6.96 -6.68 4.56
C LEU A 192 -6.56 -7.41 5.84
N THR A 193 -5.28 -7.51 6.17
CA THR A 193 -4.81 -8.13 7.42
C THR A 193 -5.36 -7.40 8.65
N LEU A 194 -5.52 -6.07 8.59
CA LEU A 194 -6.27 -5.33 9.60
C LEU A 194 -7.78 -5.42 9.40
N LYS A 195 -8.27 -5.07 8.19
CA LYS A 195 -9.69 -4.80 7.97
C LYS A 195 -10.56 -6.06 7.99
N ARG A 196 -10.04 -7.17 7.47
CA ARG A 196 -10.73 -8.47 7.39
C ARG A 196 -10.37 -9.34 8.58
N ASP A 197 -9.07 -9.44 8.88
CA ASP A 197 -8.58 -10.42 9.86
C ASP A 197 -8.46 -9.83 11.28
N GLY A 198 -8.64 -8.51 11.44
CA GLY A 198 -8.61 -7.84 12.74
C GLY A 198 -7.24 -7.81 13.40
N ILE A 199 -6.18 -8.11 12.65
CA ILE A 199 -4.82 -8.18 13.19
C ILE A 199 -4.25 -6.76 13.28
N ALA A 200 -4.12 -6.28 14.51
CA ALA A 200 -3.61 -4.94 14.79
C ALA A 200 -2.12 -4.79 14.48
N MET A 201 -1.69 -3.54 14.25
CA MET A 201 -0.28 -3.22 14.13
C MET A 201 0.46 -3.58 15.40
N ARG A 202 1.70 -4.04 15.24
CA ARG A 202 2.58 -4.36 16.35
C ARG A 202 3.74 -3.37 16.47
N PRO A 203 4.23 -3.14 17.70
CA PRO A 203 5.34 -2.23 17.94
C PRO A 203 6.67 -2.70 17.37
N ASP A 204 6.96 -4.00 17.44
CA ASP A 204 8.20 -4.63 17.00
C ASP A 204 8.12 -5.04 15.52
N TYR A 205 7.79 -4.07 14.66
CA TYR A 205 7.49 -4.30 13.24
C TYR A 205 8.71 -4.78 12.45
N GLU A 206 9.93 -4.48 12.91
CA GLU A 206 11.18 -5.01 12.38
C GLU A 206 11.23 -6.55 12.38
N LYS A 207 10.55 -7.21 13.33
CA LYS A 207 10.43 -8.68 13.32
C LYS A 207 9.52 -9.20 12.21
N VAL A 208 8.49 -8.43 11.84
CA VAL A 208 7.65 -8.75 10.67
C VAL A 208 8.51 -8.66 9.42
N LEU A 209 9.32 -7.61 9.29
CA LEU A 209 10.18 -7.45 8.12
C LEU A 209 11.31 -8.49 8.06
N ALA A 210 11.88 -8.88 9.20
CA ALA A 210 12.82 -10.01 9.24
C ALA A 210 12.18 -11.29 8.65
N CYS A 211 10.93 -11.58 9.01
CA CYS A 211 10.17 -12.70 8.44
C CYS A 211 9.89 -12.53 6.94
N VAL A 212 9.57 -11.31 6.49
CA VAL A 212 9.39 -11.00 5.07
C VAL A 212 10.69 -11.28 4.29
N LEU A 213 11.83 -10.83 4.80
CA LEU A 213 13.15 -11.10 4.22
C LEU A 213 13.43 -12.61 4.18
N ASP A 214 13.25 -13.32 5.29
CA ASP A 214 13.46 -14.77 5.36
C ASP A 214 12.63 -15.52 4.30
N ARG A 215 11.35 -15.14 4.15
CA ARG A 215 10.47 -15.75 3.16
C ARG A 215 10.92 -15.45 1.73
N ILE A 216 11.40 -14.25 1.43
CA ILE A 216 11.91 -13.91 0.10
C ILE A 216 13.18 -14.68 -0.24
N TRP A 217 14.09 -14.87 0.73
CA TRP A 217 15.28 -15.71 0.54
C TRP A 217 14.91 -17.17 0.28
N ALA A 218 13.93 -17.70 1.00
CA ALA A 218 13.41 -19.04 0.76
C ALA A 218 12.73 -19.13 -0.61
N LEU A 219 11.93 -18.13 -0.99
CA LEU A 219 11.24 -18.07 -2.28
C LEU A 219 12.23 -18.07 -3.45
N ASP A 220 13.32 -17.29 -3.39
CA ASP A 220 14.33 -17.28 -4.47
C ASP A 220 15.01 -18.66 -4.65
N LYS A 221 15.22 -19.40 -3.55
CA LYS A 221 15.73 -20.78 -3.60
C LYS A 221 14.71 -21.76 -4.21
N GLU A 222 13.44 -21.63 -3.83
CA GLU A 222 12.32 -22.46 -4.34
C GLU A 222 11.99 -22.14 -5.81
N ARG A 223 12.19 -20.87 -6.19
CA ARG A 223 11.87 -20.31 -7.51
C ARG A 223 13.06 -19.55 -8.07
N PRO A 224 14.15 -20.24 -8.48
CA PRO A 224 15.34 -19.60 -9.05
C PRO A 224 15.06 -18.78 -10.30
N ASP A 225 13.91 -19.01 -10.96
CA ASP A 225 13.43 -18.24 -12.10
C ASP A 225 13.00 -16.80 -11.73
N CYS A 226 12.79 -16.49 -10.45
CA CYS A 226 12.65 -15.11 -9.97
C CYS A 226 13.96 -14.33 -10.14
N ASN A 227 15.10 -15.04 -9.97
CA ASN A 227 16.44 -14.55 -10.21
C ASN A 227 16.74 -13.26 -9.42
N LEU A 228 16.41 -13.25 -8.12
CA LEU A 228 16.55 -12.07 -7.28
C LEU A 228 18.01 -11.83 -6.88
N ASP A 229 18.40 -10.56 -6.84
CA ASP A 229 19.68 -10.11 -6.31
C ASP A 229 19.51 -9.75 -4.84
N LEU A 230 19.79 -10.74 -3.98
CA LEU A 230 19.65 -10.63 -2.54
C LEU A 230 20.79 -9.84 -1.87
N ASP A 231 21.81 -9.43 -2.63
CA ASP A 231 22.84 -8.49 -2.18
C ASP A 231 22.47 -7.02 -2.47
N ARG A 232 21.40 -6.80 -3.25
CA ARG A 232 20.90 -5.47 -3.64
C ARG A 232 19.42 -5.32 -3.29
N VAL A 233 19.15 -5.32 -1.98
CA VAL A 233 17.80 -5.13 -1.43
C VAL A 233 17.64 -3.71 -0.89
N CYS A 234 16.65 -3.00 -1.41
CA CYS A 234 16.18 -1.71 -0.90
C CYS A 234 14.90 -1.91 -0.08
N VAL A 235 14.81 -1.26 1.07
CA VAL A 235 13.51 -1.04 1.74
C VAL A 235 13.06 0.38 1.50
N ALA A 236 11.79 0.57 1.17
CA ALA A 236 11.22 1.88 0.88
C ALA A 236 9.88 2.02 1.58
N GLY A 237 9.49 3.22 2.00
CA GLY A 237 8.15 3.41 2.54
C GLY A 237 7.73 4.87 2.65
N ILE A 238 6.42 5.07 2.61
CA ILE A 238 5.80 6.39 2.69
C ILE A 238 5.04 6.59 4.01
N SER A 239 5.12 7.79 4.59
CA SER A 239 4.49 8.14 5.87
C SER A 239 4.99 7.18 6.98
N MET A 240 4.10 6.50 7.70
CA MET A 240 4.47 5.46 8.67
C MET A 240 5.30 4.32 8.04
N GLY A 241 5.19 4.08 6.74
CA GLY A 241 6.04 3.13 6.03
C GLY A 241 7.50 3.57 5.99
N GLY A 242 7.77 4.87 5.96
CA GLY A 242 9.12 5.43 6.02
C GLY A 242 9.79 5.18 7.36
N TYR A 243 9.04 5.19 8.46
CA TYR A 243 9.51 4.78 9.79
C TYR A 243 9.86 3.29 9.83
N ILE A 244 8.98 2.45 9.28
CA ILE A 244 9.18 1.01 9.20
C ILE A 244 10.43 0.69 8.37
N ALA A 245 10.62 1.37 7.23
CA ALA A 245 11.79 1.22 6.37
C ALA A 245 13.09 1.57 7.14
N LEU A 246 13.12 2.70 7.87
CA LEU A 246 14.28 3.08 8.67
C LEU A 246 14.60 2.06 9.77
N ARG A 247 13.59 1.58 10.50
CA ARG A 247 13.78 0.56 11.56
C ARG A 247 14.26 -0.76 10.98
N THR A 248 13.76 -1.13 9.80
CA THR A 248 14.17 -2.35 9.13
C THR A 248 15.61 -2.26 8.65
N ALA A 249 16.01 -1.15 8.03
CA ALA A 249 17.39 -0.92 7.64
C ALA A 249 18.36 -0.94 8.84
N ALA A 250 17.93 -0.41 9.99
CA ALA A 250 18.73 -0.44 11.22
C ALA A 250 18.83 -1.84 11.85
N ALA A 251 17.75 -2.62 11.81
CA ALA A 251 17.71 -3.98 12.36
C ALA A 251 18.40 -5.02 11.46
N GLU A 252 18.46 -4.76 10.14
CA GLU A 252 18.92 -5.71 9.12
C GLU A 252 20.08 -5.18 8.26
N PRO A 253 21.17 -4.66 8.87
CA PRO A 253 22.23 -3.94 8.14
C PRO A 253 23.04 -4.83 7.19
N THR A 254 22.96 -6.15 7.35
CA THR A 254 23.64 -7.11 6.46
C THR A 254 22.78 -7.56 5.28
N ARG A 255 21.45 -7.32 5.33
CA ARG A 255 20.49 -7.74 4.31
C ARG A 255 19.91 -6.57 3.51
N VAL A 256 19.92 -5.37 4.07
CA VAL A 256 19.37 -4.16 3.46
C VAL A 256 20.50 -3.26 2.98
N SER A 257 20.61 -3.09 1.66
CA SER A 257 21.68 -2.33 1.00
C SER A 257 21.31 -0.87 0.77
N ALA A 258 20.01 -0.54 0.78
CA ALA A 258 19.51 0.82 0.63
C ALA A 258 18.19 1.04 1.38
N CYS A 259 17.92 2.29 1.78
CA CYS A 259 16.69 2.67 2.47
C CYS A 259 16.14 3.99 1.89
N ILE A 260 14.83 4.01 1.58
CA ILE A 260 14.08 5.21 1.16
C ILE A 260 12.96 5.47 2.17
N SER A 261 12.90 6.68 2.72
CA SER A 261 11.93 7.06 3.76
C SER A 261 11.28 8.41 3.40
N ALA A 262 9.96 8.43 3.24
CA ALA A 262 9.23 9.61 2.74
C ALA A 262 7.80 9.75 3.33
N ASP A 263 7.52 10.53 4.37
CA ASP A 263 8.39 11.46 5.06
C ASP A 263 9.12 10.76 6.21
N PRO A 264 10.43 11.00 6.37
CA PRO A 264 11.19 10.36 7.43
C PRO A 264 10.73 10.87 8.79
N LEU A 265 10.57 9.96 9.72
CA LEU A 265 10.21 10.26 11.09
C LEU A 265 11.02 9.38 12.03
N TYR A 266 11.52 9.97 13.10
CA TYR A 266 12.39 9.31 14.07
C TYR A 266 11.59 8.70 15.23
N ASP A 267 10.57 9.40 15.71
CA ASP A 267 9.75 8.99 16.84
C ASP A 267 8.25 9.10 16.52
N MET A 268 7.60 7.94 16.39
CA MET A 268 6.15 7.85 16.18
C MET A 268 5.35 8.35 17.38
N TRP A 269 5.89 8.24 18.61
CA TRP A 269 5.25 8.74 19.81
C TRP A 269 5.21 10.26 19.81
N GLU A 270 6.34 10.91 19.53
CA GLU A 270 6.40 12.37 19.41
C GLU A 270 5.42 12.87 18.35
N LEU A 271 5.43 12.25 17.17
CA LEU A 271 4.48 12.57 16.11
C LEU A 271 3.03 12.42 16.59
N ALA A 272 2.67 11.30 17.22
CA ALA A 272 1.32 11.09 17.74
C ALA A 272 0.92 12.16 18.76
N MET A 273 1.82 12.52 19.68
CA MET A 273 1.55 13.54 20.71
C MET A 273 1.34 14.94 20.11
N THR A 274 1.98 15.29 18.98
CA THR A 274 1.73 16.57 18.30
C THR A 274 0.38 16.64 17.58
N ARG A 275 -0.26 15.48 17.31
CA ARG A 275 -1.50 15.40 16.53
C ARG A 275 -2.74 15.15 17.39
N LEU A 276 -2.57 14.71 18.63
CA LEU A 276 -3.67 14.49 19.56
C LEU A 276 -4.13 15.81 20.21
N PRO A 277 -5.43 15.96 20.53
CA PRO A 277 -5.91 17.13 21.26
C PRO A 277 -5.16 17.30 22.59
N GLY A 278 -4.75 18.53 22.92
CA GLY A 278 -3.92 18.78 24.11
C GLY A 278 -4.51 18.25 25.42
N TRP A 279 -5.83 18.25 25.57
CA TRP A 279 -6.50 17.67 26.75
C TRP A 279 -6.29 16.16 26.91
N TYR A 280 -6.07 15.43 25.81
CA TYR A 280 -5.75 14.00 25.81
C TYR A 280 -4.29 13.78 26.17
N VAL A 281 -3.38 14.55 25.56
CA VAL A 281 -1.92 14.53 25.83
C VAL A 281 -1.62 14.84 27.30
N HIS A 282 -2.32 15.81 27.90
CA HIS A 282 -2.16 16.16 29.32
C HIS A 282 -2.70 15.08 30.28
N LYS A 283 -3.64 14.23 29.85
CA LYS A 283 -4.14 13.10 30.64
C LYS A 283 -3.23 11.88 30.55
N THR A 284 -2.71 11.57 29.36
CA THR A 284 -1.80 10.43 29.14
C THR A 284 -0.43 10.66 29.78
N SER A 285 0.10 11.88 29.74
CA SER A 285 1.36 12.25 30.41
C SER A 285 1.31 12.24 31.94
N ARG A 286 0.11 12.26 32.56
CA ARG A 286 -0.05 12.36 34.02
C ARG A 286 -0.56 11.10 34.72
N ARG A 287 -1.04 10.07 34.01
CA ARG A 287 -1.65 8.89 34.65
C ARG A 287 -1.48 7.58 33.85
N ARG A 288 -0.50 6.75 34.25
CA ARG A 288 -0.55 5.27 34.48
C ARG A 288 0.76 4.56 34.02
N PRO A 289 1.56 4.01 34.95
CA PRO A 289 2.79 3.26 34.64
C PRO A 289 2.59 2.09 33.66
N GLY A 290 1.46 1.37 33.71
CA GLY A 290 1.22 0.21 32.84
C GLY A 290 0.92 0.53 31.36
N ILE A 291 0.51 1.77 31.05
CA ILE A 291 0.41 2.23 29.66
C ILE A 291 1.81 2.61 29.15
N GLN A 292 2.67 3.15 30.01
CA GLN A 292 4.07 3.38 29.69
C GLN A 292 4.77 2.07 29.29
N GLU A 293 4.50 0.93 29.95
CA GLU A 293 5.16 -0.36 29.63
C GLU A 293 4.74 -0.96 28.29
N ILE A 294 3.45 -0.93 27.95
CA ILE A 294 2.96 -1.35 26.61
C ILE A 294 3.47 -0.41 25.51
N LEU A 295 3.70 0.86 25.85
CA LEU A 295 4.13 1.89 24.92
C LEU A 295 5.65 2.06 24.78
N THR A 296 6.42 1.76 25.83
CA THR A 296 7.90 1.73 25.79
C THR A 296 8.36 0.55 24.93
N ALA A 297 7.58 -0.53 24.87
CA ALA A 297 7.78 -1.59 23.90
C ALA A 297 7.62 -1.14 22.43
N MET A 298 7.01 0.03 22.16
CA MET A 298 6.92 0.63 20.81
C MET A 298 8.06 1.60 20.47
N ALA A 299 8.81 2.04 21.49
CA ALA A 299 9.88 3.03 21.37
C ALA A 299 11.28 2.42 21.57
N GLY A 300 11.36 1.09 21.75
CA GLY A 300 12.59 0.30 21.84
C GLY A 300 12.86 -0.51 20.59
#